data_AF-A0A397EL41-F1
#
_entry.id   AF-A0A397EL41-F1
#
_cell.length_a   1.000
_cell.length_b   1.000
_cell.length_c   1.000
_cell.angle_alpha   90.00
_cell.angle_beta   90.00
_cell.angle_gamma   90.00
#
_symmetry.space_group_name_H-M   'P 1'
#
loop_
_entity.id
_entity.type
_entity.pdbx_description
1 polymer ?
#
loop_
_entity_poly.entity_id
_entity_poly.type
_entity_poly.pdbx_seq_one_letter_code
_entity_poly.pdbx_strand_id
1 'polypeptide(L)'
;MSVGLAVTGHLEADGKSVRFYVEMQSDAFRFSLNGRYSELRQLHTTLLHTLRALDKSLVLPSFPPKHVLEDMRRRTKIAQREAELFDYYTLVATNSIAVDWLASQYAVRSNLASEDRVRDGVEFTPPQALKQRSSRRSRRSTNQPSLM
;
A
#
# COMPACT_ATOMS: atom_id res chain seq x y z
N MET A 1 15.25 -2.66 4.62
CA MET A 1 14.18 -1.70 4.92
C MET A 1 12.98 -2.51 5.38
N SER A 2 12.46 -2.30 6.59
CA SER A 2 11.20 -2.92 7.03
C SER A 2 10.05 -2.00 6.66
N VAL A 3 9.06 -2.54 5.96
CA VAL A 3 7.82 -1.83 5.62
C VAL A 3 6.69 -2.53 6.36
N GLY A 4 6.04 -1.82 7.28
CA GLY A 4 4.75 -2.24 7.82
C GLY A 4 3.70 -2.23 6.73
N LEU A 5 2.87 -3.26 6.68
CA LEU A 5 1.85 -3.45 5.66
C LEU A 5 0.51 -3.75 6.33
N ALA A 6 -0.57 -3.16 5.80
CA ALA A 6 -1.93 -3.56 6.12
C ALA A 6 -2.77 -3.66 4.84
N VAL A 7 -3.64 -4.66 4.77
CA VAL A 7 -4.58 -4.85 3.67
C VAL A 7 -5.99 -5.06 4.23
N THR A 8 -6.95 -4.28 3.76
CA THR A 8 -8.36 -4.43 4.13
C THR A 8 -9.26 -4.40 2.90
N GLY A 9 -10.26 -5.26 2.85
CA GLY A 9 -11.23 -5.39 1.78
C GLY A 9 -12.61 -4.94 2.22
N HIS A 10 -13.24 -4.09 1.41
CA HIS A 10 -14.56 -3.54 1.68
C HIS A 10 -15.49 -3.78 0.49
N LEU A 11 -16.69 -4.27 0.78
CA LEU A 11 -17.75 -4.35 -0.22
C LEU A 11 -18.19 -2.90 -0.55
N GLU A 12 -18.19 -2.55 -1.83
CA GLU A 12 -18.64 -1.23 -2.29
C GLU A 12 -20.15 -1.07 -2.07
N ALA A 13 -20.62 0.17 -2.08
CA ALA A 13 -22.03 0.50 -1.82
C ALA A 13 -23.01 -0.16 -2.81
N ASP A 14 -22.54 -0.52 -4.01
CA ASP A 14 -23.33 -1.24 -5.01
C ASP A 14 -23.57 -2.72 -4.66
N GLY A 15 -22.85 -3.24 -3.65
CA GLY A 15 -22.89 -4.63 -3.22
C GLY A 15 -22.34 -5.63 -4.25
N LYS A 16 -21.75 -5.16 -5.35
CA LYS A 16 -21.30 -5.99 -6.47
C LYS A 16 -19.79 -6.13 -6.51
N SER A 17 -19.08 -5.13 -6.05
CA SER A 17 -17.62 -5.01 -6.15
C SER A 17 -16.97 -4.97 -4.77
N VAL A 18 -15.73 -5.43 -4.68
CA VAL A 18 -14.90 -5.33 -3.47
C VAL A 18 -13.68 -4.48 -3.79
N ARG A 19 -13.44 -3.46 -2.96
CA ARG A 19 -12.29 -2.58 -3.02
C ARG A 19 -11.32 -2.93 -1.90
N PHE A 20 -10.05 -3.05 -2.26
CA PHE A 20 -8.98 -3.36 -1.31
C PHE A 20 -8.16 -2.11 -1.06
N TYR A 21 -7.87 -1.84 0.20
CA TYR A 21 -7.04 -0.75 0.68
C TYR A 21 -5.74 -1.37 1.17
N VAL A 22 -4.64 -0.89 0.63
CA VAL A 22 -3.29 -1.37 0.92
C VAL A 22 -2.52 -0.19 1.48
N GLU A 23 -2.08 -0.32 2.72
CA GLU A 23 -1.29 0.69 3.41
C GLU A 23 0.14 0.18 3.58
N MET A 24 1.09 1.00 3.16
CA MET A 24 2.52 0.76 3.30
C MET A 24 3.13 1.84 4.18
N GLN A 25 3.91 1.40 5.15
CA GLN A 25 4.57 2.26 6.12
C GLN A 25 6.04 1.88 6.24
N SER A 26 6.95 2.75 5.81
CA SER A 26 8.36 2.67 6.17
C SER A 26 8.65 3.48 7.44
N ASP A 27 9.91 3.51 7.89
CA ASP A 27 10.32 4.38 8.99
C ASP A 27 10.22 5.88 8.65
N ALA A 28 10.26 6.22 7.36
CA ALA A 28 10.31 7.60 6.88
C ALA A 28 8.94 8.11 6.42
N PHE A 29 8.11 7.25 5.83
CA PHE A 29 6.85 7.68 5.23
C PHE A 29 5.76 6.59 5.30
N ARG A 30 4.52 7.05 5.23
CA ARG A 30 3.31 6.23 5.08
C ARG A 30 2.55 6.66 3.83
N PHE A 31 2.12 5.71 3.02
CA PHE A 31 1.20 5.96 1.92
C PHE A 31 0.26 4.76 1.77
N SER A 32 -0.81 4.95 1.00
CA SER A 32 -1.76 3.90 0.71
C SER A 32 -2.19 3.97 -0.74
N LEU A 33 -2.66 2.84 -1.23
CA LEU A 33 -3.32 2.69 -2.51
C LEU A 33 -4.59 1.87 -2.33
N ASN A 34 -5.62 2.15 -3.11
CA ASN A 34 -6.85 1.37 -3.07
C ASN A 34 -7.42 1.15 -4.47
N GLY A 35 -8.01 -0.02 -4.67
CA GLY A 35 -8.55 -0.42 -5.97
C GLY A 35 -9.28 -1.76 -5.89
N ARG A 36 -10.07 -2.06 -6.90
CA ARG A 36 -10.64 -3.39 -7.12
C ARG A 36 -9.54 -4.37 -7.54
N TYR A 37 -9.77 -5.66 -7.33
CA TYR A 37 -8.77 -6.68 -7.63
C TYR A 37 -8.22 -6.63 -9.07
N SER A 38 -9.09 -6.38 -10.06
CA SER A 38 -8.68 -6.25 -11.46
C SER A 38 -7.79 -5.03 -11.71
N GLU A 39 -8.06 -3.93 -11.01
CA GLU A 39 -7.33 -2.67 -11.11
C GLU A 39 -5.94 -2.82 -10.49
N LEU A 40 -5.85 -3.47 -9.31
CA LEU A 40 -4.58 -3.82 -8.67
C LEU A 40 -3.74 -4.78 -9.53
N ARG A 41 -4.37 -5.72 -10.24
CA ARG A 41 -3.68 -6.60 -11.19
C ARG A 41 -3.14 -5.84 -12.40
N GLN A 42 -3.88 -4.85 -12.89
CA GLN A 42 -3.40 -3.96 -13.96
C GLN A 42 -2.21 -3.13 -13.46
N LEU A 43 -2.31 -2.57 -12.26
CA LEU A 43 -1.20 -1.85 -11.61
C LEU A 43 0.06 -2.71 -11.51
N HIS A 44 -0.07 -3.99 -11.12
CA HIS A 44 1.05 -4.94 -11.12
C HIS A 44 1.70 -5.07 -12.51
N THR A 45 0.89 -5.23 -13.56
CA THR A 45 1.39 -5.33 -14.94
C THR A 45 2.17 -4.07 -15.34
N THR A 46 1.63 -2.89 -15.02
CA THR A 46 2.27 -1.60 -15.29
C THR A 46 3.60 -1.49 -14.54
N LEU A 47 3.61 -1.76 -13.23
CA LEU A 47 4.81 -1.73 -12.42
C LEU A 47 5.88 -2.71 -12.95
N LEU A 48 5.49 -3.94 -13.29
CA LEU A 48 6.42 -4.93 -13.85
C LEU A 48 7.05 -4.44 -15.15
N HIS A 49 6.23 -3.87 -16.04
CA HIS A 49 6.71 -3.31 -17.31
C HIS A 49 7.69 -2.15 -17.07
N THR A 50 7.36 -1.23 -16.15
CA THR A 50 8.25 -0.12 -15.80
C THR A 50 9.57 -0.61 -15.20
N LEU A 51 9.53 -1.54 -14.25
CA LEU A 51 10.75 -2.08 -13.64
C LEU A 51 11.64 -2.77 -14.68
N ARG A 52 11.06 -3.59 -15.57
CA ARG A 52 11.83 -4.26 -16.65
C ARG A 52 12.40 -3.29 -17.68
N ALA A 53 11.73 -2.16 -17.91
CA ALA A 53 12.24 -1.11 -18.79
C ALA A 53 13.45 -0.37 -18.16
N LEU A 54 13.49 -0.26 -16.83
CA LEU A 54 14.62 0.31 -16.10
C LEU A 54 15.79 -0.70 -16.00
N ASP A 55 15.49 -1.92 -15.59
CA ASP A 55 16.45 -3.02 -15.50
C ASP A 55 15.74 -4.37 -15.66
N LYS A 56 16.19 -5.16 -16.63
CA LYS A 56 15.64 -6.49 -16.95
C LYS A 56 15.84 -7.51 -15.83
N SER A 57 16.79 -7.28 -14.92
CA SER A 57 17.04 -8.13 -13.75
C SER A 57 15.99 -7.95 -12.66
N LEU A 58 15.26 -6.82 -12.66
CA LEU A 58 14.22 -6.55 -11.69
C LEU A 58 13.01 -7.45 -11.94
N VAL A 59 12.69 -8.25 -10.92
CA VAL A 59 11.54 -9.15 -10.90
C VAL A 59 10.56 -8.73 -9.82
N LEU A 60 9.28 -8.93 -10.11
CA LEU A 60 8.21 -8.86 -9.12
C LEU A 60 7.71 -10.26 -8.80
N PRO A 61 7.22 -10.49 -7.57
CA PRO A 61 6.45 -11.69 -7.25
C PRO A 61 5.23 -11.80 -8.18
N SER A 62 4.78 -13.02 -8.44
CA SER A 62 3.56 -13.22 -9.21
C SER A 62 2.36 -12.61 -8.49
N PHE A 63 1.52 -11.88 -9.23
CA PHE A 63 0.25 -11.40 -8.68
C PHE A 63 -0.65 -12.59 -8.35
N PRO A 64 -1.45 -12.55 -7.27
CA PRO A 64 -2.34 -13.65 -6.93
C PRO A 64 -3.26 -14.06 -8.10
N PRO A 65 -3.63 -15.35 -8.22
CA PRO A 65 -4.50 -15.82 -9.29
C PRO A 65 -5.95 -15.41 -9.05
N LYS A 66 -6.69 -15.15 -10.13
CA LYS A 66 -8.12 -14.86 -10.05
C LYS A 66 -8.91 -16.13 -9.75
N HIS A 67 -9.80 -16.11 -8.76
CA HIS A 67 -10.72 -17.21 -8.47
C HIS A 67 -11.97 -17.04 -9.35
N VAL A 68 -12.02 -17.75 -10.49
CA VAL A 68 -13.02 -17.50 -11.55
C VAL A 68 -14.42 -18.02 -11.20
N LEU A 69 -14.53 -18.94 -10.24
CA LEU A 69 -15.76 -19.66 -9.92
C LEU A 69 -16.33 -19.33 -8.52
N GLU A 70 -15.76 -18.35 -7.83
CA GLU A 70 -16.11 -18.06 -6.44
C GLU A 70 -16.82 -16.71 -6.29
N ASP A 71 -17.85 -16.68 -5.45
CA ASP A 71 -18.50 -15.43 -5.04
C ASP A 71 -17.58 -14.67 -4.07
N MET A 72 -16.84 -13.72 -4.63
CA MET A 72 -15.88 -12.88 -3.91
C MET A 72 -16.53 -11.88 -2.94
N ARG A 73 -17.87 -11.78 -2.88
CA ARG A 73 -18.58 -10.86 -1.98
C ARG A 73 -18.74 -11.44 -0.58
N ARG A 74 -18.53 -12.75 -0.41
CA ARG A 74 -18.58 -13.41 0.90
C ARG A 74 -17.42 -12.94 1.75
N ARG A 75 -17.67 -12.58 3.00
CA ARG A 75 -16.64 -12.08 3.93
C ARG A 75 -15.43 -13.01 4.07
N THR A 76 -15.65 -14.33 4.05
CA THR A 76 -14.55 -15.31 4.07
C THR A 76 -13.66 -15.25 2.82
N LYS A 77 -14.25 -14.98 1.66
CA LYS A 77 -13.52 -14.81 0.39
C LYS A 77 -12.82 -13.47 0.29
N ILE A 78 -13.42 -12.42 0.88
CA ILE A 78 -12.75 -11.13 1.04
C ILE A 78 -11.52 -11.29 1.94
N ALA A 79 -11.65 -11.93 3.11
CA ALA A 79 -10.53 -12.19 4.02
C ALA A 79 -9.43 -13.06 3.40
N GLN A 80 -9.81 -14.09 2.63
CA GLN A 80 -8.85 -14.89 1.87
C GLN A 80 -8.07 -14.00 0.88
N ARG A 81 -8.76 -13.10 0.19
CA ARG A 81 -8.14 -12.19 -0.77
C ARG A 81 -7.27 -11.13 -0.11
N GLU A 82 -7.66 -10.64 1.06
CA GLU A 82 -6.83 -9.75 1.90
C GLU A 82 -5.50 -10.42 2.23
N ALA A 83 -5.52 -11.70 2.66
CA ALA A 83 -4.31 -12.45 2.96
C ALA A 83 -3.42 -12.65 1.72
N GLU A 84 -4.00 -13.04 0.58
CA GLU A 84 -3.25 -13.20 -0.67
C GLU A 84 -2.59 -11.88 -1.14
N LEU A 85 -3.31 -10.77 -1.02
CA LEU A 85 -2.77 -9.44 -1.35
C LEU A 85 -1.72 -9.00 -0.34
N PHE A 86 -1.91 -9.30 0.95
CA PHE A 86 -0.94 -9.03 2.00
C PHE A 86 0.39 -9.75 1.73
N ASP A 87 0.35 -11.03 1.40
CA ASP A 87 1.54 -11.82 1.06
C ASP A 87 2.25 -11.24 -0.17
N TYR A 88 1.49 -10.94 -1.22
CA TYR A 88 2.01 -10.32 -2.44
C TYR A 88 2.72 -8.99 -2.14
N TYR A 89 2.06 -8.08 -1.43
CA TYR A 89 2.63 -6.76 -1.13
C TYR A 89 3.78 -6.81 -0.12
N THR A 90 3.82 -7.82 0.74
CA THR A 90 4.98 -8.08 1.61
C THR A 90 6.22 -8.38 0.78
N LEU A 91 6.08 -9.19 -0.28
CA LEU A 91 7.16 -9.47 -1.21
C LEU A 91 7.51 -8.26 -2.09
N VAL A 92 6.53 -7.48 -2.55
CA VAL A 92 6.80 -6.23 -3.29
C VAL A 92 7.60 -5.25 -2.43
N ALA A 93 7.29 -5.17 -1.13
CA ALA A 93 7.95 -4.27 -0.20
C ALA A 93 9.43 -4.58 0.04
N THR A 94 9.93 -5.76 -0.37
CA THR A 94 11.36 -6.06 -0.33
C THR A 94 12.15 -5.38 -1.47
N ASN A 95 11.47 -4.81 -2.45
CA ASN A 95 12.06 -4.09 -3.58
C ASN A 95 11.87 -2.57 -3.39
N SER A 96 12.94 -1.86 -3.03
CA SER A 96 12.86 -0.41 -2.77
C SER A 96 12.41 0.39 -3.99
N ILE A 97 12.86 0.01 -5.19
CA ILE A 97 12.48 0.70 -6.44
C ILE A 97 10.98 0.56 -6.68
N ALA A 98 10.40 -0.61 -6.40
CA ALA A 98 8.96 -0.83 -6.51
C ALA A 98 8.18 0.03 -5.51
N VAL A 99 8.65 0.11 -4.26
CA VAL A 99 8.04 0.94 -3.22
C VAL A 99 8.11 2.43 -3.57
N ASP A 100 9.27 2.92 -4.01
CA ASP A 100 9.46 4.32 -4.40
C ASP A 100 8.58 4.68 -5.60
N TRP A 101 8.46 3.78 -6.58
CA TRP A 101 7.57 3.96 -7.71
C TRP A 101 6.11 4.08 -7.25
N LEU A 102 5.65 3.18 -6.36
CA LEU A 102 4.28 3.21 -5.83
C LEU A 102 4.00 4.49 -5.03
N ALA A 103 4.95 4.93 -4.19
CA ALA A 103 4.82 6.15 -3.40
C ALA A 103 4.75 7.41 -4.29
N SER A 104 5.46 7.42 -5.43
CA SER A 104 5.46 8.55 -6.36
C SER A 104 4.15 8.70 -7.16
N GLN A 105 3.33 7.65 -7.26
CA GLN A 105 2.15 7.64 -8.15
C GLN A 105 1.14 8.72 -7.82
N TYR A 106 0.99 9.09 -6.55
CA TYR A 106 0.10 10.19 -6.16
C TYR A 106 0.50 11.50 -6.86
N ALA A 107 1.78 11.89 -6.76
CA ALA A 107 2.28 13.14 -7.32
C ALA A 107 2.21 13.14 -8.85
N VAL A 108 2.56 12.00 -9.48
CA VAL A 108 2.47 11.83 -10.93
C VAL A 108 1.03 12.04 -11.39
N ARG A 109 0.05 11.42 -10.73
CA ARG A 109 -1.36 11.47 -11.12
C ARG A 109 -2.05 12.78 -10.77
N SER A 110 -1.65 13.44 -9.68
CA SER A 110 -2.20 14.73 -9.28
C SER A 110 -1.82 15.85 -10.24
N ASN A 111 -0.65 15.74 -10.88
CA ASN A 111 -0.10 16.74 -11.78
C ASN A 111 -0.59 16.59 -13.23
N LEU A 112 -1.31 15.51 -13.56
CA LEU A 112 -1.90 15.32 -14.88
C LEU A 112 -3.18 16.17 -15.02
N ALA A 113 -3.33 16.78 -16.20
CA ALA A 113 -4.57 17.40 -16.60
C ALA A 113 -5.70 16.37 -16.56
N SER A 114 -6.94 16.79 -16.28
CA SER A 114 -8.09 15.90 -16.11
C SER A 114 -8.31 14.95 -17.31
N GLU A 115 -7.91 15.36 -18.50
CA GLU A 115 -8.01 14.60 -19.75
C GLU A 115 -6.95 13.49 -19.85
N ASP A 116 -5.77 13.70 -19.26
CA ASP A 116 -4.63 12.77 -19.29
C ASP A 116 -4.57 11.84 -18.07
N ARG A 117 -5.48 12.01 -17.10
CA ARG A 117 -5.50 11.19 -15.89
C ARG A 117 -5.73 9.73 -16.25
N VAL A 118 -4.81 8.87 -15.78
CA VAL A 118 -4.93 7.42 -15.90
C VAL A 118 -6.21 6.95 -15.21
N ARG A 119 -7.19 6.48 -15.99
CA ARG A 119 -8.47 5.95 -15.50
C ARG A 119 -8.39 4.45 -15.24
N ASP A 120 -7.48 4.04 -14.37
CA ASP A 120 -7.34 2.62 -13.97
C ASP A 120 -8.11 2.27 -12.68
N GLY A 121 -8.79 3.25 -12.07
CA GLY A 121 -9.62 3.07 -10.86
C GLY A 121 -8.82 2.88 -9.56
N VAL A 122 -7.48 2.93 -9.64
CA VAL A 122 -6.60 2.90 -8.46
C VAL A 122 -6.38 4.31 -7.95
N GLU A 123 -6.68 4.51 -6.68
CA GLU A 123 -6.46 5.76 -5.97
C GLU A 123 -5.25 5.63 -5.04
N PHE A 124 -4.43 6.68 -5.01
CA PHE A 124 -3.25 6.75 -4.14
C PHE A 124 -3.45 7.88 -3.14
N THR A 125 -2.91 7.74 -1.94
CA THR A 125 -2.78 8.85 -0.98
C THR A 125 -1.39 9.47 -1.06
N PRO A 126 -1.24 10.77 -0.76
CA PRO A 126 0.07 11.39 -0.68
C PRO A 126 0.95 10.68 0.38
N PRO A 127 2.24 10.47 0.10
CA PRO A 127 3.18 10.03 1.13
C PRO A 127 3.25 11.04 2.28
N GLN A 128 3.02 10.57 3.50
CA GLN A 128 3.08 11.35 4.72
C GLN A 128 4.36 11.02 5.47
N ALA A 129 5.19 12.03 5.73
CA ALA A 129 6.39 11.86 6.55
C ALA A 129 6.01 11.46 7.98
N LEU A 130 6.57 10.35 8.46
CA LEU A 130 6.39 9.95 9.84
C LEU A 130 7.39 10.73 10.69
N LYS A 131 6.89 11.68 11.48
CA LYS A 131 7.71 12.33 12.51
C LYS A 131 8.24 11.23 13.42
N GLN A 132 9.56 11.04 13.47
CA GLN A 132 10.18 10.24 14.52
C GLN A 132 9.61 10.78 15.83
N ARG A 133 8.89 9.92 16.57
CA ARG A 133 8.55 10.20 17.96
C ARG A 133 9.89 10.26 18.69
N SER A 134 10.53 11.44 18.70
CA SER A 134 11.61 11.74 19.62
C SER A 134 11.05 11.45 20.99
N SER A 135 11.56 10.39 21.59
CA SER A 135 11.30 9.99 22.96
C SER A 135 11.82 11.08 23.88
N ARG A 136 11.09 12.19 24.00
CA ARG A 136 11.17 13.10 25.15
C ARG A 136 10.55 12.40 26.36
N ARG A 137 11.09 11.24 26.74
CA ARG A 137 11.00 10.73 28.10
C ARG A 137 12.08 11.49 28.87
N SER A 138 11.77 12.76 29.16
CA SER A 138 12.56 13.59 30.05
C SER A 138 12.63 12.86 31.39
N ARG A 139 13.83 12.38 31.72
CA ARG A 139 14.21 11.97 33.08
C ARG A 139 14.05 13.20 33.97
N ARG A 140 12.88 13.41 34.58
CA ARG A 140 12.77 14.33 35.71
C ARG A 140 13.39 13.63 36.92
N SER A 141 14.70 13.86 37.01
CA SER A 141 15.53 13.61 38.18
C SER A 141 14.86 14.18 39.43
N THR A 142 14.97 13.38 40.49
CA THR A 142 14.68 13.64 41.91
C THR A 142 14.88 15.08 42.36
N ASN A 143 13.90 15.62 43.09
CA ASN A 143 14.09 16.55 44.20
C ASN A 143 12.85 16.46 45.11
N GLN A 144 12.93 15.60 46.13
CA GLN A 144 12.12 15.74 47.35
C GLN A 144 12.90 16.65 48.30
N PRO A 145 12.36 17.79 48.75
CA PRO A 145 12.85 18.44 49.95
C PRO A 145 12.16 17.81 51.17
N SER A 146 12.99 17.31 52.09
CA SER A 146 12.60 16.89 53.44
C SER A 146 11.91 18.04 54.17
N LEU A 147 10.73 17.77 54.73
CA LEU A 147 10.06 18.66 55.68
C LEU A 147 10.78 18.58 57.03
N MET A 148 11.24 19.73 57.51
CA MET A 148 11.31 20.06 58.94
C MET A 148 10.32 21.19 59.20
#